data_AF-A0A1Y5NL82-F1
#
_entry.id   AF-A0A1Y5NL82-F1
#
_cell.length_a   1.000
_cell.length_b   1.000
_cell.length_c   1.000
_cell.angle_alpha   90.00
_cell.angle_beta   90.00
_cell.angle_gamma   90.00
#
_symmetry.space_group_name_H-M   'P 1'
#
loop_
_entity.id
_entity.type
_entity.pdbx_description
1 polymer ?
#
loop_
_entity_poly.entity_id
_entity_poly.type
_entity_poly.pdbx_seq_one_letter_code
_entity_poly.pdbx_strand_id
1 'polypeptide(L)'
;MSEFLSEVFTLSLLFIAIGFYAIYRAKKTQSEHEKNVADYDKNLLNFARILGVKDHIDLVKFDEILARALKEKLIFKFNKSTSQEEFLSFIKDENFKTKPQFSQNSIDEAFLNLCASSLVEPFKLAILKNEDQIYGFLFEKEQLFALIDSAALLGENIIICE
;
A
#
# COMPACT_ATOMS: atom_id res chain seq x y z
N MET A 1 21.78 32.23 55.18
CA MET A 1 20.68 31.28 55.45
C MET A 1 19.54 31.45 54.45
N SER A 2 18.97 32.64 54.29
CA SER A 2 17.87 32.91 53.33
C SER A 2 18.28 32.73 51.85
N GLU A 3 19.45 33.20 51.42
CA GLU A 3 19.91 33.05 50.02
C GLU A 3 20.16 31.59 49.65
N PHE A 4 20.85 30.83 50.50
CA PHE A 4 21.09 29.39 50.29
C PHE A 4 19.78 28.58 50.21
N LEU A 5 18.80 28.89 51.06
CA LEU A 5 17.47 28.26 50.96
C LEU A 5 16.76 28.62 49.66
N SER A 6 16.84 29.88 49.22
CA SER A 6 16.24 30.33 47.96
C SER A 6 16.86 29.63 46.74
N GLU A 7 18.18 29.48 46.73
CA GLU A 7 18.93 28.85 45.63
C GLU A 7 18.68 27.33 45.55
N VAL A 8 18.59 26.64 46.69
CA VAL A 8 18.20 25.22 46.73
C VAL A 8 16.74 25.04 46.26
N PHE A 9 15.85 25.99 46.61
CA PHE A 9 14.45 25.95 46.18
C PHE A 9 14.30 26.18 44.68
N THR A 10 15.05 27.13 44.10
CA THR A 10 15.02 27.40 42.65
C THR A 10 15.62 26.25 41.85
N LEU A 11 16.69 25.62 42.34
CA LEU A 11 17.25 24.41 41.72
C LEU A 11 16.22 23.26 41.75
N SER A 12 15.57 23.04 42.89
CA SER A 12 14.49 22.04 43.03
C SER A 12 13.36 22.27 42.04
N LEU A 13 12.90 23.53 41.90
CA LEU A 13 11.84 23.88 40.96
C LEU A 13 12.26 23.65 39.50
N LEU A 14 13.52 23.93 39.17
CA LEU A 14 14.09 23.67 37.86
C LEU A 14 14.09 22.17 37.53
N PHE A 15 14.50 21.32 38.47
CA PHE A 15 14.45 19.86 38.29
C PHE A 15 13.02 19.34 38.11
N ILE A 16 12.06 19.88 38.85
CA ILE A 16 10.63 19.55 38.70
C ILE A 16 10.14 19.94 37.30
N ALA A 17 10.46 21.15 36.83
CA ALA A 17 10.07 21.62 35.49
C ALA A 17 10.68 20.75 34.37
N ILE A 18 11.96 20.38 34.50
CA ILE A 18 12.63 19.47 33.55
C ILE A 18 11.95 18.09 33.56
N GLY A 19 11.61 17.55 34.73
CA GLY A 19 10.90 16.28 34.86
C GLY A 19 9.53 16.30 34.18
N PHE A 20 8.74 17.35 34.41
CA PHE A 20 7.44 17.52 33.74
C PHE A 20 7.59 17.67 32.21
N TYR A 21 8.59 18.40 31.74
CA TYR A 21 8.85 18.56 30.31
C TYR A 21 9.23 17.23 29.65
N ALA A 22 10.06 16.41 30.30
CA ALA A 22 10.43 15.09 29.80
C ALA A 22 9.21 14.16 29.69
N ILE A 23 8.32 14.14 30.70
CA ILE A 23 7.08 13.36 30.67
C ILE A 23 6.15 13.86 29.56
N TYR A 24 6.00 15.17 29.42
CA TYR A 24 5.18 15.77 28.35
C TYR A 24 5.68 15.36 26.96
N ARG A 25 6.99 15.45 26.71
CA ARG A 25 7.59 15.04 25.45
C ARG A 25 7.39 13.55 25.17
N ALA A 26 7.63 12.69 26.17
CA ALA A 26 7.42 11.25 26.04
C ALA A 26 5.97 10.91 25.70
N LYS A 27 4.99 11.53 26.39
CA LYS A 27 3.55 11.36 26.10
C LYS A 27 3.18 11.86 24.71
N LYS A 28 3.73 12.99 24.26
CA LYS A 28 3.48 13.53 22.92
C LYS A 28 3.97 12.58 21.84
N THR A 29 5.21 12.10 21.95
CA THR A 29 5.79 11.13 21.00
C THR A 29 5.05 9.80 21.00
N GLN A 30 4.63 9.30 22.17
CA GLN A 30 3.80 8.10 22.26
C GLN A 30 2.44 8.32 21.57
N SER A 31 1.79 9.46 21.80
CA SER A 31 0.49 9.77 21.17
C SER A 31 0.58 9.95 19.66
N GLU A 32 1.69 10.49 19.15
CA GLU A 32 1.95 10.60 17.71
C GLU A 32 2.22 9.22 17.11
N HIS A 33 2.96 8.36 17.82
CA HIS A 33 3.18 6.97 17.40
C HIS A 33 1.88 6.16 17.40
N GLU A 34 1.06 6.24 18.45
CA GLU A 34 -0.24 5.57 18.53
C GLU A 34 -1.21 6.04 17.45
N LYS A 35 -1.23 7.35 17.14
CA LYS A 35 -2.03 7.88 16.02
C LYS A 35 -1.56 7.33 14.68
N ASN A 36 -0.24 7.36 14.43
CA ASN A 36 0.32 6.84 13.19
C ASN A 36 0.06 5.33 13.00
N VAL A 37 0.12 4.53 14.07
CA VAL A 37 -0.18 3.09 14.03
C VAL A 37 -1.67 2.85 13.80
N ALA A 38 -2.56 3.56 14.52
CA ALA A 38 -4.00 3.44 14.32
C ALA A 38 -4.45 3.88 12.92
N ASP A 39 -3.81 4.91 12.37
CA ASP A 39 -4.05 5.36 11.00
C ASP A 39 -3.52 4.34 9.98
N TYR A 40 -2.38 3.70 10.23
CA TYR A 40 -1.84 2.64 9.39
C TYR A 40 -2.76 1.41 9.33
N ASP A 41 -3.21 0.88 10.48
CA ASP A 41 -4.12 -0.26 10.55
C ASP A 41 -5.45 0.04 9.84
N LYS A 42 -5.98 1.26 10.03
CA LYS A 42 -7.19 1.71 9.34
C LYS A 42 -6.99 1.78 7.83
N ASN A 43 -5.84 2.27 7.37
CA ASN A 43 -5.51 2.34 5.95
C ASN A 43 -5.34 0.94 5.33
N LEU A 44 -4.76 -0.01 6.06
CA LEU A 44 -4.66 -1.42 5.66
C LEU A 44 -6.04 -2.05 5.48
N LEU A 45 -6.91 -1.86 6.49
CA LEU A 45 -8.28 -2.35 6.47
C LEU A 45 -9.08 -1.77 5.28
N ASN A 46 -8.89 -0.47 5.02
CA ASN A 46 -9.51 0.21 3.89
C ASN A 46 -9.02 -0.35 2.56
N PHE A 47 -7.71 -0.54 2.40
CA PHE A 47 -7.13 -1.13 1.19
C PHE A 47 -7.68 -2.54 0.94
N ALA A 48 -7.67 -3.42 1.96
CA ALA A 48 -8.21 -4.77 1.86
C ALA A 48 -9.69 -4.78 1.44
N ARG A 49 -10.48 -3.84 1.99
CA ARG A 49 -11.90 -3.69 1.66
C ARG A 49 -12.12 -3.25 0.22
N ILE A 50 -11.40 -2.23 -0.26
CA ILE A 50 -11.51 -1.75 -1.64
C ILE A 50 -11.06 -2.86 -2.61
N LEU A 51 -10.04 -3.63 -2.24
CA LEU A 51 -9.54 -4.76 -3.02
C LEU A 51 -10.55 -5.91 -3.09
N GLY A 52 -11.48 -5.98 -2.14
CA GLY A 52 -12.52 -7.00 -2.07
C GLY A 52 -12.10 -8.27 -1.33
N VAL A 53 -11.02 -8.22 -0.55
CA VAL A 53 -10.53 -9.36 0.24
C VAL A 53 -11.53 -9.69 1.36
N LYS A 54 -11.99 -10.94 1.39
CA LYS A 54 -12.91 -11.42 2.45
C LYS A 54 -12.13 -11.75 3.73
N ASP A 55 -12.77 -11.54 4.88
CA ASP A 55 -12.23 -11.85 6.21
C ASP A 55 -10.87 -11.19 6.51
N HIS A 56 -10.84 -9.86 6.41
CA HIS A 56 -9.63 -9.02 6.58
C HIS A 56 -9.33 -8.62 8.03
N ILE A 57 -10.03 -9.20 9.01
CA ILE A 57 -9.95 -8.83 10.43
C ILE A 57 -8.60 -9.22 11.05
N ASP A 58 -7.96 -10.28 10.54
CA ASP A 58 -6.69 -10.79 11.05
C ASP A 58 -5.47 -10.33 10.23
N LEU A 59 -5.66 -9.48 9.21
CA LEU A 59 -4.58 -9.03 8.32
C LEU A 59 -3.87 -7.83 8.95
N VAL A 60 -2.59 -8.01 9.27
CA VAL A 60 -1.78 -6.98 9.98
C VAL A 60 -0.74 -6.34 9.04
N LYS A 61 -0.54 -6.91 7.86
CA LYS A 61 0.48 -6.45 6.89
C LYS A 61 -0.04 -6.39 5.47
N PHE A 62 0.49 -5.46 4.70
CA PHE A 62 0.15 -5.29 3.29
C PHE A 62 0.42 -6.56 2.46
N ASP A 63 1.55 -7.22 2.67
CA ASP A 63 1.88 -8.48 1.98
C ASP A 63 0.88 -9.61 2.24
N GLU A 64 0.29 -9.65 3.44
CA GLU A 64 -0.74 -10.64 3.78
C GLU A 64 -2.03 -10.37 3.01
N ILE A 65 -2.38 -9.10 2.81
CA ILE A 65 -3.50 -8.69 1.95
C ILE A 65 -3.26 -9.14 0.51
N LEU A 66 -2.06 -8.91 -0.04
CA LEU A 66 -1.70 -9.34 -1.40
C LEU A 66 -1.74 -10.87 -1.53
N ALA A 67 -1.18 -11.59 -0.57
CA ALA A 67 -1.20 -13.06 -0.57
C ALA A 67 -2.63 -13.61 -0.54
N ARG A 68 -3.51 -12.99 0.24
CA ARG A 68 -4.93 -13.36 0.30
C ARG A 68 -5.65 -13.02 -1.00
N ALA A 69 -5.42 -11.83 -1.57
CA ALA A 69 -5.99 -11.42 -2.84
C ALA A 69 -5.58 -12.34 -3.99
N LEU A 70 -4.33 -12.83 -4.01
CA LEU A 70 -3.89 -13.87 -4.95
C LEU A 70 -4.64 -15.18 -4.77
N LYS A 71 -4.82 -15.63 -3.52
CA LYS A 71 -5.56 -16.87 -3.21
C LYS A 71 -7.02 -16.78 -3.64
N GLU A 72 -7.62 -15.59 -3.50
CA GLU A 72 -9.00 -15.29 -3.93
C GLU A 72 -9.11 -14.94 -5.42
N LYS A 73 -7.99 -14.96 -6.17
CA LYS A 73 -7.91 -14.63 -7.61
C LYS A 73 -8.42 -13.23 -7.95
N LEU A 74 -8.29 -12.28 -7.02
CA LEU A 74 -8.65 -10.87 -7.20
C LEU A 74 -7.54 -10.12 -7.95
N ILE A 75 -6.30 -10.53 -7.74
CA ILE A 75 -5.12 -10.02 -8.41
C ILE A 75 -4.32 -11.20 -8.98
N PHE A 76 -3.35 -10.90 -9.83
CA PHE A 76 -2.44 -11.89 -10.38
C PHE A 76 -0.99 -11.48 -10.14
N LYS A 77 -0.09 -12.47 -10.14
CA LYS A 77 1.33 -12.29 -9.90
C LYS A 77 2.11 -12.82 -11.09
N PHE A 78 3.11 -12.06 -11.51
CA PHE A 78 3.99 -12.42 -12.60
C PHE A 78 5.41 -11.91 -12.34
N ASN A 79 6.37 -12.38 -13.12
CA ASN A 79 7.75 -11.91 -13.10
C ASN A 79 8.29 -11.85 -14.54
N LYS A 80 9.56 -11.51 -14.71
CA LYS A 80 10.20 -11.43 -16.04
C LYS A 80 10.26 -12.77 -16.79
N SER A 81 10.12 -13.88 -16.09
CA SER A 81 10.13 -15.24 -16.65
C SER A 81 8.73 -15.74 -17.02
N THR A 82 7.67 -15.06 -16.57
CA THR A 82 6.29 -15.34 -16.98
C THR A 82 6.13 -15.08 -18.48
N SER A 83 5.52 -16.02 -19.21
CA SER A 83 5.29 -15.84 -20.65
C SER A 83 4.15 -14.86 -20.90
N GLN A 84 4.17 -14.20 -22.07
CA GLN A 84 3.07 -13.32 -22.48
C GLN A 84 1.72 -14.08 -22.55
N GLU A 85 1.74 -15.35 -22.93
CA GLU A 85 0.54 -16.21 -22.98
C GLU A 85 -0.05 -16.45 -21.59
N GLU A 86 0.81 -16.76 -20.61
CA GLU A 86 0.41 -16.93 -19.21
C GLU A 86 -0.16 -15.62 -18.65
N PHE A 87 0.46 -14.48 -18.97
CA PHE A 87 -0.03 -13.17 -18.56
C PHE A 87 -1.42 -12.85 -19.12
N LEU A 88 -1.64 -13.05 -20.43
CA LEU A 88 -2.95 -12.84 -21.04
C LEU A 88 -4.01 -13.77 -20.47
N SER A 89 -3.64 -14.98 -20.06
CA SER A 89 -4.55 -15.91 -19.40
C SER A 89 -5.08 -15.38 -18.05
N PHE A 90 -4.27 -14.58 -17.34
CA PHE A 90 -4.71 -13.91 -16.11
C PHE A 90 -5.73 -12.80 -16.37
N ILE A 91 -5.51 -12.00 -17.42
CA ILE A 91 -6.43 -10.91 -17.80
C ILE A 91 -7.72 -11.48 -18.41
N LYS A 92 -7.63 -12.64 -19.07
CA LYS A 92 -8.67 -13.29 -19.87
C LYS A 92 -9.00 -12.53 -21.15
N ASP A 93 -9.20 -13.31 -22.22
CA ASP A 93 -9.47 -12.78 -23.56
C ASP A 93 -10.75 -11.92 -23.62
N GLU A 94 -11.73 -12.17 -22.75
CA GLU A 94 -13.00 -11.43 -22.68
C GLU A 94 -12.85 -9.95 -22.28
N ASN A 95 -11.74 -9.59 -21.62
CA ASN A 95 -11.49 -8.23 -21.14
C ASN A 95 -10.76 -7.34 -22.16
N PHE A 96 -10.46 -7.85 -23.36
CA PHE A 96 -9.80 -7.10 -24.43
C PHE A 96 -10.77 -6.71 -25.56
N LYS A 97 -10.70 -5.45 -26.01
CA LYS A 97 -11.35 -4.96 -27.25
C LYS A 97 -10.72 -5.62 -28.48
N THR A 98 -9.41 -5.80 -28.45
CA THR A 98 -8.64 -6.47 -29.51
C THR A 98 -7.48 -7.18 -28.85
N LYS A 99 -7.31 -8.47 -29.14
CA LYS A 99 -6.24 -9.25 -28.52
C LYS A 99 -4.87 -8.72 -28.96
N PRO A 100 -3.97 -8.36 -28.03
CA PRO A 100 -2.62 -7.93 -28.37
C PRO A 100 -1.89 -9.02 -29.18
N GLN A 101 -1.21 -8.63 -30.25
CA GLN A 101 -0.39 -9.56 -31.04
C GLN A 101 1.04 -9.64 -30.48
N PHE A 102 1.54 -10.86 -30.37
CA PHE A 102 2.84 -11.18 -29.79
C PHE A 102 3.97 -10.76 -30.73
N SER A 103 4.91 -9.96 -30.24
CA SER A 103 6.17 -9.68 -30.95
C SER A 103 7.39 -10.23 -30.22
N GLN A 104 7.28 -10.62 -28.94
CA GLN A 104 8.37 -11.09 -28.08
C GLN A 104 7.89 -12.14 -27.05
N ASN A 105 8.83 -12.77 -26.34
CA ASN A 105 8.53 -13.80 -25.33
C ASN A 105 8.51 -13.28 -23.88
N SER A 106 9.01 -12.07 -23.63
CA SER A 106 9.11 -11.48 -22.29
C SER A 106 8.07 -10.37 -22.08
N ILE A 107 7.65 -10.19 -20.82
CA ILE A 107 6.79 -9.07 -20.41
C ILE A 107 7.66 -7.83 -20.20
N ASP A 108 7.51 -6.83 -21.06
CA ASP A 108 8.12 -5.51 -20.93
C ASP A 108 7.06 -4.42 -20.77
N GLU A 109 7.50 -3.18 -20.53
CA GLU A 109 6.62 -2.03 -20.35
C GLU A 109 5.77 -1.76 -21.59
N ALA A 110 6.34 -1.92 -22.80
CA ALA A 110 5.62 -1.74 -24.05
C ALA A 110 4.47 -2.74 -24.20
N PHE A 111 4.68 -4.01 -23.84
CA PHE A 111 3.64 -5.03 -23.83
C PHE A 111 2.55 -4.74 -22.80
N LEU A 112 2.91 -4.27 -21.59
CA LEU A 112 1.93 -3.91 -20.56
C LEU A 112 1.05 -2.74 -21.00
N ASN A 113 1.62 -1.71 -21.60
CA ASN A 113 0.88 -0.57 -22.14
C ASN A 113 -0.01 -0.99 -23.32
N LEU A 114 0.50 -1.85 -24.22
CA LEU A 114 -0.32 -2.42 -25.30
C LEU A 114 -1.52 -3.20 -24.75
N CYS A 115 -1.32 -3.99 -23.69
CA CYS A 115 -2.42 -4.68 -23.01
C CYS A 115 -3.41 -3.67 -22.43
N ALA A 116 -2.94 -2.67 -21.69
CA ALA A 116 -3.75 -1.65 -21.04
C ALA A 116 -4.59 -0.83 -22.04
N SER A 117 -4.00 -0.42 -23.16
CA SER A 117 -4.68 0.31 -24.23
C SER A 117 -5.73 -0.52 -24.95
N SER A 118 -5.58 -1.85 -24.92
CA SER A 118 -6.46 -2.80 -25.61
C SER A 118 -7.61 -3.31 -24.73
N LEU A 119 -7.69 -2.90 -23.46
CA LEU A 119 -8.76 -3.32 -22.54
C LEU A 119 -10.13 -2.74 -22.91
N VAL A 120 -11.19 -3.49 -22.60
CA VAL A 120 -12.58 -3.03 -22.67
C VAL A 120 -12.84 -2.03 -21.54
N GLU A 121 -13.52 -0.93 -21.84
CA GLU A 121 -13.93 0.02 -20.79
C GLU A 121 -15.03 -0.61 -19.92
N PRO A 122 -15.03 -0.35 -18.59
CA PRO A 122 -14.23 0.65 -17.86
C PRO A 122 -12.93 0.11 -17.23
N PHE A 123 -12.46 -1.08 -17.64
CA PHE A 123 -11.30 -1.71 -17.01
C PHE A 123 -9.99 -0.95 -17.28
N LYS A 124 -9.14 -0.95 -16.26
CA LYS A 124 -7.78 -0.44 -16.29
C LYS A 124 -6.83 -1.43 -15.63
N LEU A 125 -5.61 -1.45 -16.14
CA LEU A 125 -4.51 -2.26 -15.63
C LEU A 125 -3.57 -1.38 -14.80
N ALA A 126 -3.21 -1.85 -13.62
CA ALA A 126 -2.10 -1.30 -12.86
C ALA A 126 -1.17 -2.41 -12.37
N ILE A 127 0.04 -2.02 -11.99
CA ILE A 127 1.06 -2.91 -11.46
C ILE A 127 1.64 -2.38 -10.16
N LEU A 128 1.96 -3.28 -9.24
CA LEU A 128 2.79 -3.03 -8.07
C LEU A 128 4.05 -3.87 -8.18
N LYS A 129 5.21 -3.22 -8.07
CA LYS A 129 6.48 -3.93 -7.98
C LYS A 129 6.86 -4.07 -6.50
N ASN A 130 6.97 -5.30 -6.04
CA ASN A 130 7.49 -5.63 -4.71
C ASN A 130 8.69 -6.57 -4.87
N GLU A 131 9.89 -6.04 -4.60
CA GLU A 131 11.16 -6.73 -4.83
C GLU A 131 11.29 -7.31 -6.26
N ASP A 132 11.36 -8.65 -6.37
CA ASP A 132 11.47 -9.39 -7.63
C ASP A 132 10.10 -9.81 -8.21
N GLN A 133 9.01 -9.42 -7.56
CA GLN A 133 7.65 -9.82 -7.90
C GLN A 133 6.84 -8.64 -8.40
N ILE A 134 6.00 -8.88 -9.41
CA ILE A 134 5.07 -7.87 -9.93
C ILE A 134 3.65 -8.40 -9.75
N TYR A 135 2.81 -7.58 -9.11
CA TYR A 135 1.39 -7.84 -8.93
C TYR A 135 0.61 -7.00 -9.93
N GLY A 136 -0.29 -7.64 -10.67
CA GLY A 136 -1.18 -6.97 -11.60
C GLY A 136 -2.60 -6.82 -11.03
N PHE A 137 -3.15 -5.63 -11.21
CA PHE A 137 -4.48 -5.23 -10.77
C PHE A 137 -5.31 -4.89 -12.01
N LEU A 138 -6.39 -5.64 -12.23
CA LEU A 138 -7.33 -5.41 -13.32
C LEU A 138 -8.70 -5.12 -12.71
N PHE A 139 -9.05 -3.84 -12.64
CA PHE A 139 -10.30 -3.37 -12.02
C PHE A 139 -10.90 -2.26 -12.85
N GLU A 140 -12.17 -1.92 -12.57
CA GLU A 140 -12.78 -0.72 -13.12
C GLU A 140 -11.99 0.53 -12.68
N LYS A 141 -11.93 1.54 -13.55
CA LYS A 141 -11.16 2.77 -13.32
C LYS A 141 -11.37 3.39 -11.94
N GLU A 142 -12.61 3.47 -11.47
CA GLU A 142 -12.96 4.09 -10.19
C GLU A 142 -12.43 3.30 -9.00
N GLN A 143 -12.60 1.97 -9.01
CA GLN A 143 -12.08 1.09 -7.97
C GLN A 143 -10.54 1.09 -7.98
N LEU A 144 -9.92 1.11 -9.16
CA LEU A 144 -8.47 1.13 -9.30
C LEU A 144 -7.85 2.42 -8.74
N PHE A 145 -8.46 3.57 -8.98
CA PHE A 145 -8.00 4.84 -8.41
C PHE A 145 -8.12 4.85 -6.89
N ALA A 146 -9.23 4.34 -6.34
CA ALA A 146 -9.40 4.19 -4.90
C ALA A 146 -8.33 3.26 -4.29
N LEU A 147 -7.92 2.19 -4.99
CA LEU A 147 -6.84 1.31 -4.57
C LEU A 147 -5.49 2.03 -4.54
N ILE A 148 -5.18 2.84 -5.56
CA ILE A 148 -3.93 3.60 -5.65
C ILE A 148 -3.83 4.62 -4.52
N ASP A 149 -4.90 5.40 -4.30
CA ASP A 149 -4.94 6.38 -3.22
C ASP A 149 -4.75 5.69 -1.86
N SER A 150 -5.43 4.55 -1.65
CA SER A 150 -5.30 3.81 -0.40
C SER A 150 -3.94 3.14 -0.22
N ALA A 151 -3.28 2.71 -1.31
CA ALA A 151 -1.92 2.16 -1.28
C ALA A 151 -0.88 3.24 -0.97
N ALA A 152 -1.04 4.45 -1.52
CA ALA A 152 -0.15 5.59 -1.26
C ALA A 152 -0.13 5.97 0.23
N LEU A 153 -1.28 5.87 0.92
CA LEU A 153 -1.37 6.08 2.37
C LEU A 153 -0.61 5.02 3.20
N LEU A 154 -0.29 3.88 2.60
CA LEU A 154 0.50 2.80 3.19
C LEU A 154 1.99 2.88 2.81
N GLY A 155 2.37 3.87 1.99
CA GLY A 155 3.73 4.00 1.44
C GLY A 155 3.99 3.14 0.21
N GLU A 156 2.96 2.51 -0.35
CA GLU A 156 3.05 1.61 -1.49
C GLU A 156 2.70 2.34 -2.79
N ASN A 157 3.37 1.97 -3.89
CA ASN A 157 3.21 2.65 -5.17
C ASN A 157 2.67 1.73 -6.27
N ILE A 158 1.36 1.85 -6.53
CA ILE A 158 0.69 1.16 -7.62
C ILE A 158 0.69 2.07 -8.87
N ILE A 159 1.25 1.58 -9.96
CA ILE A 159 1.45 2.33 -11.21
C ILE A 159 0.40 1.90 -12.24
N ILE A 160 -0.37 2.85 -12.76
CA ILE A 160 -1.32 2.61 -13.85
C ILE A 160 -0.55 2.44 -15.15
N CYS A 161 -0.89 1.41 -15.93
CA CYS A 161 -0.40 1.25 -17.30
C CYS A 161 -1.25 2.11 -18.24
N GLU A 162 -0.61 2.89 -19.12
CA GLU A 162 -1.27 3.81 -20.05
C GLU A 162 -1.67 3.15 -21.37
#